data_AF-A0A3C0DKZ7-F1
#
_entry.id   AF-A0A3C0DKZ7-F1
#
_cell.length_a   1.000
_cell.length_b   1.000
_cell.length_c   1.000
_cell.angle_alpha   90.00
_cell.angle_beta   90.00
_cell.angle_gamma   90.00
#
_symmetry.space_group_name_H-M   'P 1'
#
loop_
_entity.id
_entity.type
_entity.pdbx_description
1 polymer ?
#
loop_
_entity_poly.entity_id
_entity_poly.type
_entity_poly.pdbx_seq_one_letter_code
_entity_poly.pdbx_strand_id
1 'polypeptide(L)' 'TNDVHAEYESWLKCAGLIKRRRAEVGPENCLVVDAGDHFDMGVNECRLSGGRLNLDLLAEIG' A
#
# COMPACT_ATOMS: atom_id res chain seq x y z
N THR A 1 5.25 3.20 4.34
CA THR A 1 5.75 1.94 3.77
C THR A 1 6.91 2.25 2.85
N ASN A 2 7.67 1.23 2.47
CA ASN A 2 8.76 1.29 1.50
C ASN A 2 9.01 -0.14 1.01
N ASP A 3 9.54 -0.30 -0.19
CA ASP A 3 10.02 -1.59 -0.72
C ASP A 3 8.95 -2.70 -0.67
N VAL A 4 7.71 -2.33 -1.01
CA VAL A 4 6.60 -3.29 -1.04
C VAL A 4 6.73 -4.26 -2.22
N HIS A 5 7.36 -3.87 -3.32
CA HIS A 5 7.70 -4.77 -4.43
C HIS A 5 6.55 -5.69 -4.89
N ALA A 6 5.33 -5.17 -5.00
CA ALA A 6 4.14 -5.94 -5.35
C ALA A 6 3.86 -7.17 -4.44
N GLU A 7 4.28 -7.15 -3.18
CA GLU A 7 3.93 -8.14 -2.16
C GLU A 7 2.49 -7.95 -1.66
N TYR A 8 1.51 -8.37 -2.47
CA TYR A 8 0.08 -8.10 -2.23
C TYR A 8 -0.47 -8.69 -0.93
N GLU A 9 -0.03 -9.89 -0.52
CA GLU A 9 -0.52 -10.49 0.72
C GLU A 9 -0.02 -9.72 1.96
N SER A 10 1.26 -9.36 1.95
CA SER A 10 1.87 -8.54 3.01
C SER A 10 1.23 -7.14 3.05
N TRP A 11 0.94 -6.57 1.88
CA TRP A 11 0.22 -5.32 1.74
C TRP A 11 -1.15 -5.35 2.42
N LEU A 12 -1.97 -6.38 2.19
CA LEU A 12 -3.31 -6.49 2.78
C LEU A 12 -3.27 -6.46 4.32
N LYS A 13 -2.29 -7.15 4.92
CA LYS A 13 -2.07 -7.14 6.38
C LYS A 13 -1.65 -5.76 6.86
N CYS A 14 -0.73 -5.11 6.14
CA CYS A 14 -0.25 -3.76 6.46
C CYS A 14 -1.39 -2.72 6.36
N ALA A 15 -2.14 -2.72 5.27
CA ALA A 15 -3.29 -1.85 5.03
C ALA A 15 -4.34 -1.97 6.16
N GLY A 16 -4.66 -3.20 6.59
CA GLY A 16 -5.58 -3.43 7.69
C GLY A 16 -5.08 -2.88 9.03
N LEU A 17 -3.77 -2.94 9.28
CA LEU A 17 -3.16 -2.33 10.47
C LEU A 17 -3.20 -0.80 10.40
N ILE A 18 -2.81 -0.21 9.27
CA ILE A 18 -2.79 1.24 9.05
C ILE A 18 -4.17 1.84 9.29
N LYS A 19 -5.22 1.29 8.65
CA LYS A 19 -6.60 1.79 8.81
C LYS A 19 -7.09 1.72 10.24
N ARG A 20 -6.80 0.62 10.93
CA ARG A 20 -7.18 0.44 12.34
C ARG A 20 -6.52 1.49 13.22
N ARG A 21 -5.20 1.67 13.08
CA ARG A 21 -4.45 2.68 13.84
C ARG A 21 -4.94 4.09 13.55
N ARG A 22 -5.15 4.42 12.28
CA ARG A 22 -5.70 5.73 11.86
C ARG A 22 -7.08 6.00 12.48
N ALA A 23 -7.94 5.00 12.56
CA ALA A 23 -9.23 5.12 13.23
C ALA A 23 -9.10 5.30 14.76
N GLU A 24 -8.12 4.65 15.40
CA GLU A 24 -7.87 4.76 16.84
C GLU A 24 -7.30 6.13 17.24
N VAL A 25 -6.38 6.70 16.46
CA VAL A 25 -5.71 7.98 16.80
C VAL A 25 -6.42 9.23 16.27
N GLY A 26 -7.37 9.06 15.35
CA GLY A 26 -7.99 10.14 14.60
C GLY A 26 -7.21 10.47 13.33
N PRO A 27 -7.86 10.55 12.16
CA PRO A 27 -7.19 10.78 10.87
C PRO A 27 -6.44 12.12 10.79
N GLU A 28 -6.88 13.14 11.52
CA GLU A 28 -6.24 14.45 11.62
C GLU A 28 -4.92 14.43 12.40
N ASN A 29 -4.68 13.39 13.21
CA ASN A 29 -3.47 13.23 14.02
C ASN A 29 -2.50 12.21 13.40
N CYS A 30 -2.74 11.78 12.16
CA CYS A 30 -2.01 10.70 11.53
C CYS A 30 -1.60 11.06 10.10
N LEU A 31 -0.32 10.88 9.78
CA LEU A 31 0.20 10.95 8.42
C LEU A 31 0.75 9.58 8.01
N VAL A 32 0.24 9.04 6.90
CA VAL A 32 0.75 7.82 6.28
C VAL A 32 1.68 8.22 5.14
N VAL A 33 2.90 7.71 5.14
CA VAL A 33 3.93 8.03 4.15
C VAL A 33 4.41 6.74 3.49
N ASP A 34 4.49 6.74 2.16
CA ASP A 34 5.19 5.73 1.37
C ASP A 34 6.47 6.33 0.76
N ALA A 35 7.60 5.61 0.85
CA ALA A 35 8.90 6.08 0.38
C ALA A 35 9.29 5.51 -1.00
N GLY A 36 8.41 4.76 -1.65
CA GLY A 36 8.63 4.20 -2.98
C GLY A 36 9.02 2.72 -2.99
N ASP A 37 9.42 2.29 -4.19
CA ASP A 37 9.71 0.91 -4.56
C ASP A 37 8.55 -0.07 -4.34
N HIS A 38 7.37 0.40 -4.74
CA HIS A 38 6.11 -0.33 -4.58
C HIS A 38 5.82 -1.31 -5.73
N PHE A 39 6.52 -1.15 -6.86
CA PHE A 39 6.26 -1.90 -8.09
C PHE A 39 7.31 -2.99 -8.28
N ASP A 40 6.88 -4.12 -8.83
CA ASP A 40 7.78 -5.15 -9.34
C ASP A 40 7.22 -5.72 -10.65
N MET A 41 7.87 -5.41 -11.78
CA MET A 41 7.45 -5.87 -13.11
C MET A 41 7.74 -7.36 -13.36
N GLY A 42 8.44 -8.03 -12.46
CA GLY A 42 8.57 -9.49 -12.41
C GLY A 42 7.29 -10.19 -11.90
N VAL A 43 6.46 -9.48 -11.14
CA VAL A 43 5.18 -9.99 -10.63
C VAL A 43 4.08 -9.83 -11.68
N ASN A 44 3.31 -10.90 -11.91
CA ASN A 44 2.34 -10.96 -13.02
C ASN A 44 1.25 -9.90 -12.91
N GLU A 45 0.68 -9.71 -11.74
CA GLU A 45 -0.41 -8.77 -11.47
C GLU A 45 0.06 -7.33 -11.67
N CYS A 46 1.26 -6.99 -11.19
CA CYS A 46 1.87 -5.68 -11.38
C CYS A 46 2.14 -5.43 -12.88
N ARG A 47 2.72 -6.43 -13.56
CA ARG A 47 3.01 -6.33 -15.00
C ARG A 47 1.75 -6.21 -15.85
N LEU A 48 0.74 -7.05 -15.63
CA LEU A 48 -0.51 -7.06 -16.39
C LEU A 48 -1.33 -5.80 -16.17
N SER A 49 -1.28 -5.21 -14.98
CA SER A 49 -1.96 -3.94 -14.67
C SER A 49 -1.14 -2.69 -15.01
N GLY A 50 0.12 -2.85 -15.43
CA GLY A 50 1.05 -1.73 -15.62
C GLY A 50 1.28 -0.92 -14.33
N GLY A 51 1.27 -1.59 -13.17
CA GLY A 51 1.39 -0.97 -11.84
C GLY A 51 0.11 -0.29 -11.33
N ARG A 52 -0.99 -0.28 -12.11
CA ARG A 52 -2.22 0.41 -11.70
C ARG A 52 -2.82 -0.18 -10.44
N LEU A 53 -2.78 -1.50 -10.28
CA LEU A 53 -3.26 -2.17 -9.08
C LEU A 53 -2.52 -1.66 -7.83
N ASN A 54 -1.20 -1.50 -7.91
CA ASN A 54 -0.38 -1.02 -6.78
C ASN A 54 -0.72 0.44 -6.41
N LEU A 55 -1.01 1.28 -7.41
CA LEU A 55 -1.46 2.66 -7.19
C LEU A 55 -2.86 2.71 -6.54
N ASP A 56 -3.79 1.89 -7.03
CA ASP A 56 -5.15 1.84 -6.47
C ASP A 56 -5.11 1.35 -5.01
N LEU A 57 -4.24 0.38 -4.71
CA LEU A 57 -3.99 -0.10 -3.34
C LEU A 57 -3.39 0.98 -2.43
N LEU A 58 -2.41 1.76 -2.91
CA LEU A 58 -1.84 2.89 -2.17
C LEU A 58 -2.88 3.99 -1.88
N ALA A 59 -3.70 4.34 -2.87
CA ALA A 59 -4.76 5.34 -2.72
C ALA A 59 -5.85 4.91 -1.72
N GLU A 60 -5.98 3.60 -1.48
CA GLU A 60 -7.01 3.05 -0.61
C GLU A 60 -6.66 3.13 0.90
N ILE A 61 -5.37 3.27 1.24
CA ILE A 61 -4.92 3.31 2.65
C ILE A 61 -4.83 4.72 3.25
N GLY A 62 -5.00 5.76 2.44
CA GLY A 62 -4.87 7.16 2.86
C GLY A 62 -5.61 8.11 1.93
#